data_AF-A0A846XC37-F1
#
_entry.id   AF-A0A846XC37-F1
#
_cell.length_a   1.000
_cell.length_b   1.000
_cell.length_c   1.000
_cell.angle_alpha   90.00
_cell.angle_beta   90.00
_cell.angle_gamma   90.00
#
_symmetry.space_group_name_H-M   'P 1'
#
loop_
_entity.id
_entity.type
_entity.pdbx_description
1 polymer ?
#
loop_
_entity_poly.entity_id
_entity_poly.type
_entity_poly.pdbx_seq_one_letter_code
_entity_poly.pdbx_strand_id
1 'polypeptide(L)'
;MSYHVTVDRTEPQTVLGLRRIVRPDHAGDDIGSGMQALFEIADAANLITVGPPSTTYLGDFGSGEATAVDFGIAVTFGAGEGRTGECTLRRTEPTRTARTVHLGDYSRLGHAYDTLQRWLSDSGYQPVGPPTELYLVGPEAAVTPGDLVTEIRIPVVAEELAVRVTDSFDDTVARTRQALSDNGFTVLTDIDMQAALSAESGEETEPFRLLGACNPQLAHRVLAIGSHLGPLLACHVGVRAEGGHTVIEAIDPELLTGAQQSARELEPIARLARGALATALHAIEHHATAAEQ
;
A
#
# COMPACT_ATOMS: atom_id res chain seq x y z
N MET A 1 -17.87 16.62 12.86
CA MET A 1 -18.17 15.22 12.53
C MET A 1 -16.97 14.37 12.91
N SER A 2 -17.20 13.20 13.49
CA SER A 2 -16.14 12.22 13.75
C SER A 2 -15.99 11.32 12.53
N TYR A 3 -14.80 11.32 11.92
CA TYR A 3 -14.46 10.34 10.90
C TYR A 3 -13.98 9.06 11.57
N HIS A 4 -14.34 7.92 10.98
CA HIS A 4 -13.85 6.61 11.40
C HIS A 4 -13.05 6.01 10.25
N VAL A 5 -11.81 5.61 10.53
CA VAL A 5 -10.96 4.95 9.54
C VAL A 5 -11.03 3.44 9.71
N THR A 6 -11.20 2.70 8.61
CA THR A 6 -11.09 1.24 8.59
C THR A 6 -10.09 0.82 7.52
N VAL A 7 -9.51 -0.38 7.68
CA VAL A 7 -8.68 -1.01 6.66
C VAL A 7 -9.39 -2.25 6.16
N ASP A 8 -9.65 -2.29 4.86
CA ASP A 8 -10.33 -3.39 4.19
C ASP A 8 -9.51 -3.86 2.98
N ARG A 9 -9.68 -5.12 2.57
CA ARG A 9 -9.09 -5.65 1.33
C ARG A 9 -10.09 -5.48 0.19
N THR A 10 -9.67 -4.88 -0.92
CA THR A 10 -10.51 -4.75 -2.11
C THR A 10 -10.58 -6.07 -2.87
N GLU A 11 -11.75 -6.36 -3.44
CA GLU A 11 -11.92 -7.48 -4.36
C GLU A 11 -11.53 -7.08 -5.79
N PRO A 12 -10.97 -8.00 -6.59
CA PRO A 12 -10.69 -7.77 -8.00
C PRO A 12 -11.96 -7.42 -8.78
N GLN A 13 -11.93 -6.28 -9.45
CA GLN A 13 -12.98 -5.80 -10.33
C GLN A 13 -12.41 -5.32 -11.67
N THR A 14 -13.21 -5.42 -12.72
CA THR A 14 -12.90 -4.80 -14.02
C THR A 14 -13.29 -3.34 -13.97
N VAL A 15 -12.35 -2.46 -14.24
CA VAL A 15 -12.53 -1.00 -14.18
C VAL A 15 -12.30 -0.43 -15.57
N LEU A 16 -13.27 0.36 -16.03
CA LEU A 16 -13.09 1.28 -17.15
C LEU A 16 -12.42 2.55 -16.62
N GLY A 17 -11.31 2.95 -17.24
CA GLY A 17 -10.50 4.09 -16.81
C GLY A 17 -10.28 5.13 -17.91
N LEU A 18 -10.31 6.40 -17.52
CA LEU A 18 -10.03 7.57 -18.37
C LEU A 18 -9.06 8.52 -17.66
N ARG A 19 -7.90 8.78 -18.25
CA ARG A 19 -6.91 9.72 -17.71
C ARG A 19 -7.16 11.14 -18.20
N ARG A 20 -7.14 12.12 -17.29
CA ARG A 20 -7.23 13.55 -17.59
C ARG A 20 -6.30 14.36 -16.70
N ILE A 21 -6.14 15.63 -17.06
CA ILE A 21 -5.50 16.64 -16.22
C ILE A 21 -6.61 17.50 -15.63
N VAL A 22 -6.60 17.69 -14.32
CA VAL A 22 -7.53 18.56 -13.59
C VAL A 22 -6.80 19.81 -13.14
N ARG A 23 -7.38 20.96 -13.46
CA ARG A 23 -6.86 22.26 -13.02
C ARG A 23 -7.44 22.60 -11.65
N PRO A 24 -6.63 23.03 -10.67
CA PRO A 24 -7.12 23.31 -9.32
C PRO A 24 -8.20 24.42 -9.31
N ASP A 25 -8.04 25.47 -10.11
CA ASP A 25 -8.99 26.58 -10.20
C ASP A 25 -10.33 26.20 -10.88
N HIS A 26 -10.37 25.06 -11.57
CA HIS A 26 -11.53 24.58 -12.32
C HIS A 26 -11.85 23.11 -12.00
N ALA A 27 -11.51 22.66 -10.80
CA ALA A 27 -11.51 21.25 -10.48
C ALA A 27 -12.90 20.61 -10.65
N GLY A 28 -13.95 21.28 -10.21
CA GLY A 28 -15.33 20.79 -10.34
C GLY A 28 -15.75 20.58 -11.80
N ASP A 29 -15.41 21.53 -12.68
CA ASP A 29 -15.76 21.46 -14.11
C ASP A 29 -14.96 20.36 -14.83
N ASP A 30 -13.65 20.28 -14.57
CA ASP A 30 -12.77 19.30 -15.19
C ASP A 30 -13.13 17.87 -14.74
N ILE A 31 -13.46 17.68 -13.45
CA ILE A 31 -13.93 16.40 -12.91
C ILE A 31 -15.30 16.05 -13.48
N GLY A 32 -16.25 16.98 -13.50
CA GLY A 32 -17.59 16.75 -14.04
C GLY A 32 -17.57 16.32 -15.51
N SER A 33 -16.81 17.05 -16.35
CA SER A 33 -16.61 16.71 -17.77
C SER A 33 -15.95 15.34 -17.95
N GLY A 34 -14.93 15.04 -17.15
CA GLY A 34 -14.26 13.74 -17.16
C GLY A 34 -15.18 12.57 -16.80
N MET A 35 -16.02 12.75 -15.79
CA MET A 35 -17.02 11.74 -15.38
C MET A 35 -18.07 11.53 -16.46
N GLN A 36 -18.59 12.62 -17.03
CA GLN A 36 -19.56 12.51 -18.13
C GLN A 36 -18.98 11.71 -19.30
N ALA A 37 -17.76 12.03 -19.73
CA ALA A 37 -17.07 11.30 -20.80
C ALA A 37 -16.87 9.82 -20.45
N LEU A 38 -16.56 9.50 -19.19
CA LEU A 38 -16.41 8.11 -18.72
C LEU A 38 -17.72 7.32 -18.87
N PHE A 39 -18.86 7.90 -18.51
CA PHE A 39 -20.17 7.26 -18.66
C PHE A 39 -20.58 7.10 -20.13
N GLU A 40 -20.33 8.11 -20.97
CA GLU A 40 -20.59 8.04 -22.41
C GLU A 40 -19.77 6.93 -23.09
N ILE A 41 -18.51 6.74 -22.67
CA ILE A 41 -17.67 5.64 -23.16
C ILE A 41 -18.21 4.28 -22.69
N ALA A 42 -18.65 4.17 -21.43
CA ALA A 42 -19.22 2.92 -20.92
C ALA A 42 -20.46 2.50 -21.73
N ASP A 43 -21.36 3.45 -22.00
CA ASP A 43 -22.57 3.22 -22.80
C ASP A 43 -22.23 2.81 -24.24
N ALA A 44 -21.34 3.55 -24.91
CA ALA A 44 -20.90 3.25 -26.28
C ALA A 44 -20.17 1.90 -26.40
N ALA A 45 -19.56 1.43 -25.30
CA ALA A 45 -18.89 0.14 -25.23
C ALA A 45 -19.81 -1.02 -24.79
N ASN A 46 -21.11 -0.78 -24.61
CA ASN A 46 -22.07 -1.76 -24.07
C ASN A 46 -21.62 -2.35 -22.72
N LEU A 47 -21.02 -1.53 -21.87
CA LEU A 47 -20.58 -1.91 -20.52
C LEU A 47 -21.67 -1.56 -19.50
N ILE A 48 -21.89 -2.46 -18.54
CA ILE A 48 -22.82 -2.24 -17.44
C ILE A 48 -22.02 -1.75 -16.24
N THR A 49 -22.35 -0.56 -15.74
CA THR A 49 -21.75 -0.01 -14.52
C THR A 49 -22.25 -0.77 -13.29
N VAL A 50 -21.34 -1.22 -12.42
CA VAL A 50 -21.65 -2.06 -11.25
C VAL A 50 -21.12 -1.47 -9.94
N GLY A 51 -20.77 -0.19 -9.94
CA GLY A 51 -20.29 0.51 -8.77
C GLY A 51 -20.25 2.02 -8.97
N PRO A 52 -19.93 2.77 -7.91
CA PRO A 52 -19.79 4.22 -7.98
C PRO A 52 -18.61 4.62 -8.89
N PRO A 53 -18.68 5.77 -9.57
CA PRO A 53 -17.52 6.34 -10.24
C PRO A 53 -16.48 6.79 -9.21
N SER A 54 -15.23 6.89 -9.64
CA SER A 54 -14.10 7.26 -8.80
C SER A 54 -13.10 8.18 -9.49
N THR A 55 -12.37 8.96 -8.70
CA THR A 55 -11.23 9.77 -9.14
C THR A 55 -10.01 9.35 -8.34
N THR A 56 -8.93 8.97 -9.02
CA THR A 56 -7.63 8.68 -8.40
C THR A 56 -6.64 9.80 -8.71
N TYR A 57 -6.05 10.42 -7.69
CA TYR A 57 -5.21 11.61 -7.82
C TYR A 57 -3.74 11.21 -7.89
N LEU A 58 -3.10 11.33 -9.06
CA LEU A 58 -1.74 10.82 -9.33
C LEU A 58 -0.62 11.82 -8.95
N GLY A 59 -0.97 12.95 -8.36
CA GLY A 59 -0.06 13.99 -7.91
C GLY A 59 -0.62 14.73 -6.71
N ASP A 60 0.15 15.68 -6.18
CA ASP A 60 -0.26 16.48 -5.03
C ASP A 60 -1.26 17.57 -5.44
N PHE A 61 -2.55 17.26 -5.27
CA PHE A 61 -3.64 18.18 -5.55
C PHE A 61 -3.63 19.45 -4.68
N GLY A 62 -2.95 19.41 -3.52
CA GLY A 62 -2.82 20.56 -2.62
C GLY A 62 -1.76 21.58 -3.05
N SER A 63 -0.90 21.24 -4.01
CA SER A 63 0.22 22.09 -4.45
C SER A 63 -0.19 23.32 -5.28
N GLY A 64 -1.44 23.37 -5.76
CA GLY A 64 -1.91 24.39 -6.69
C GLY A 64 -1.46 24.16 -8.14
N GLU A 65 -0.86 23.01 -8.44
CA GLU A 65 -0.52 22.60 -9.80
C GLU A 65 -1.62 21.75 -10.46
N ALA A 66 -1.64 21.76 -11.79
CA ALA A 66 -2.53 20.88 -12.55
C ALA A 66 -2.16 19.41 -12.28
N THR A 67 -3.14 18.63 -11.83
CA THR A 67 -2.91 17.27 -11.34
C THR A 67 -3.47 16.27 -12.34
N ALA A 68 -2.67 15.25 -12.69
CA ALA A 68 -3.17 14.12 -13.45
C ALA A 68 -4.09 13.26 -12.57
N VAL A 69 -5.26 12.93 -13.10
CA VAL A 69 -6.23 12.05 -12.43
C VAL A 69 -6.65 10.92 -13.35
N ASP A 70 -6.92 9.77 -12.75
CA ASP A 70 -7.58 8.65 -13.41
C ASP A 70 -9.03 8.57 -12.92
N PHE A 71 -9.97 8.85 -13.81
CA PHE A 71 -11.38 8.53 -13.59
C PHE A 71 -11.61 7.04 -13.79
N GLY A 72 -12.39 6.43 -12.91
CA GLY A 72 -12.65 4.99 -12.93
C GLY A 72 -14.11 4.68 -12.66
N ILE A 73 -14.62 3.62 -13.28
CA ILE A 73 -15.90 3.03 -12.88
C ILE A 73 -15.85 1.51 -13.05
N ALA A 74 -16.38 0.80 -12.05
CA ALA A 74 -16.48 -0.65 -12.08
C ALA A 74 -17.51 -1.07 -13.13
N VAL A 75 -17.14 -2.02 -13.99
CA VAL A 75 -17.99 -2.45 -15.12
C VAL A 75 -18.03 -3.96 -15.26
N THR A 76 -19.13 -4.45 -15.83
CA THR A 76 -19.24 -5.78 -16.42
C THR A 76 -19.61 -5.67 -17.90
N PHE A 77 -19.47 -6.77 -18.64
CA PHE A 77 -19.79 -6.79 -20.07
C PHE A 77 -21.29 -7.00 -20.29
N GLY A 78 -21.93 -6.08 -21.03
CA GLY A 78 -23.28 -6.27 -21.54
C GLY A 78 -23.32 -7.18 -22.76
N ALA A 79 -24.52 -7.43 -23.29
CA ALA A 79 -24.69 -8.17 -24.53
C ALA A 79 -24.47 -7.25 -25.74
N GLY A 80 -23.39 -7.45 -26.50
CA GLY A 80 -23.11 -6.71 -27.75
C GLY A 80 -21.62 -6.54 -28.06
N GLU A 81 -21.31 -6.05 -29.27
CA GLU A 81 -19.96 -5.62 -29.65
C GLU A 81 -19.80 -4.11 -29.36
N GLY A 82 -18.90 -3.74 -28.46
CA GLY A 82 -18.62 -2.34 -28.09
C GLY A 82 -17.34 -1.80 -28.75
N ARG A 83 -17.27 -0.48 -28.93
CA ARG A 83 -16.05 0.21 -29.40
C ARG A 83 -15.33 0.85 -28.22
N THR A 84 -14.13 0.38 -27.90
CA THR A 84 -13.25 1.02 -26.93
C THR A 84 -12.46 2.14 -27.61
N GLY A 85 -12.73 3.40 -27.25
CA GLY A 85 -11.98 4.58 -27.71
C GLY A 85 -10.67 4.80 -26.91
N GLU A 86 -10.36 6.05 -26.57
CA GLU A 86 -9.27 6.41 -25.63
C GLU A 86 -9.61 6.03 -24.18
N CYS A 87 -9.82 4.74 -23.91
CA CYS A 87 -10.14 4.24 -22.58
C CYS A 87 -9.31 3.00 -22.26
N THR A 88 -9.08 2.77 -20.97
CA THR A 88 -8.42 1.56 -20.49
C THR A 88 -9.45 0.65 -19.82
N LEU A 89 -9.40 -0.64 -20.12
CA LEU A 89 -10.12 -1.68 -19.38
C LEU A 89 -9.07 -2.49 -18.64
N ARG A 90 -9.13 -2.49 -17.31
CA ARG A 90 -8.16 -3.19 -16.48
C ARG A 90 -8.85 -3.97 -15.38
N ARG A 91 -8.38 -5.19 -15.13
CA ARG A 91 -8.71 -5.93 -13.91
C ARG A 91 -7.80 -5.45 -12.78
N THR A 92 -8.41 -5.02 -11.68
CA THR A 92 -7.69 -4.57 -10.48
C THR A 92 -7.20 -5.77 -9.66
N GLU A 93 -6.05 -5.60 -9.02
CA GLU A 93 -5.50 -6.58 -8.09
C GLU A 93 -6.04 -6.32 -6.67
N PRO A 94 -6.22 -7.37 -5.84
CA PRO A 94 -6.63 -7.19 -4.46
C PRO A 94 -5.59 -6.36 -3.69
N THR A 95 -6.02 -5.25 -3.11
CA THR A 95 -5.13 -4.32 -2.38
C THR A 95 -5.75 -3.98 -1.03
N ARG A 96 -4.94 -3.82 0.02
CA ARG A 96 -5.44 -3.28 1.30
C ARG A 96 -5.60 -1.77 1.17
N THR A 97 -6.72 -1.24 1.62
CA THR A 97 -7.02 0.19 1.55
C THR A 97 -7.50 0.69 2.89
N ALA A 98 -6.83 1.72 3.42
CA ALA A 98 -7.37 2.53 4.49
C ALA A 98 -8.47 3.43 3.91
N ARG A 99 -9.62 3.49 4.56
CA ARG A 99 -10.76 4.26 4.07
C ARG A 99 -11.48 5.03 5.15
N THR A 100 -12.10 6.13 4.74
CA THR A 100 -13.02 6.94 5.55
C THR A 100 -14.14 7.48 4.66
N VAL A 101 -15.29 7.80 5.25
CA VAL A 101 -16.45 8.34 4.53
C VAL A 101 -16.71 9.78 4.97
N HIS A 102 -16.82 10.66 3.99
CA HIS A 102 -17.27 12.04 4.14
C HIS A 102 -18.74 12.17 3.78
N LEU A 103 -19.50 12.84 4.65
CA LEU A 103 -20.89 13.23 4.40
C LEU A 103 -20.95 14.75 4.30
N GLY A 104 -21.42 15.25 3.17
CA GLY A 104 -21.57 16.67 2.90
C GLY A 104 -20.69 17.21 1.77
N ASP A 105 -20.63 18.54 1.72
CA ASP A 105 -20.05 19.29 0.61
C ASP A 105 -18.55 19.06 0.41
N TYR A 106 -18.13 19.01 -0.85
CA TYR A 106 -16.74 18.75 -1.24
C TYR A 106 -15.73 19.75 -0.68
N SER A 107 -16.14 21.00 -0.38
CA SER A 107 -15.27 22.00 0.26
C SER A 107 -14.74 21.56 1.63
N ARG A 108 -15.36 20.57 2.27
CA ARG A 108 -14.97 20.04 3.59
C ARG A 108 -14.28 18.67 3.52
N LEU A 109 -14.02 18.14 2.33
CA LEU A 109 -13.28 16.88 2.14
C LEU A 109 -11.91 16.91 2.79
N GLY A 110 -11.26 18.08 2.86
CA GLY A 110 -9.98 18.27 3.54
C GLY A 110 -9.96 17.70 4.96
N HIS A 111 -11.05 17.83 5.73
CA HIS A 111 -11.11 17.29 7.09
C HIS A 111 -11.07 15.75 7.14
N ALA A 112 -11.59 15.08 6.11
CA ALA A 112 -11.54 13.63 5.99
C ALA A 112 -10.12 13.18 5.63
N TYR A 113 -9.45 13.88 4.70
CA TYR A 113 -8.03 13.68 4.39
C TYR A 113 -7.14 13.92 5.62
N ASP A 114 -7.31 15.03 6.33
CA ASP A 114 -6.55 15.34 7.55
C ASP A 114 -6.69 14.24 8.60
N THR A 115 -7.89 13.66 8.72
CA THR A 115 -8.12 12.57 9.68
C THR A 115 -7.49 11.27 9.21
N LEU A 116 -7.57 10.97 7.91
CA LEU A 116 -6.94 9.79 7.33
C LEU A 116 -5.41 9.87 7.43
N GLN A 117 -4.82 11.04 7.16
CA GLN A 117 -3.39 11.29 7.31
C GLN A 117 -2.92 11.15 8.76
N ARG A 118 -3.62 11.78 9.72
CA ARG A 118 -3.32 11.62 11.16
C ARG A 118 -3.41 10.16 11.59
N TRP A 119 -4.45 9.44 11.15
CA TRP A 119 -4.57 8.03 11.44
C TRP A 119 -3.42 7.22 10.82
N LEU A 120 -3.05 7.49 9.56
CA LEU A 120 -1.93 6.81 8.89
C LEU A 120 -0.64 6.92 9.70
N SER A 121 -0.31 8.11 10.19
CA SER A 121 0.87 8.38 11.02
C SER A 121 0.94 7.53 12.30
N ASP A 122 -0.22 7.10 12.84
CA ASP A 122 -0.30 6.35 14.12
C ASP A 122 -0.68 4.87 13.92
N SER A 123 -1.02 4.45 12.70
CA SER A 123 -1.69 3.16 12.43
C SER A 123 -0.77 1.98 12.15
N GLY A 124 0.53 2.21 11.97
CA GLY A 124 1.46 1.21 11.45
C GLY A 124 1.10 0.76 10.04
N TYR A 125 0.57 1.66 9.21
CA TYR A 125 0.31 1.43 7.78
C TYR A 125 0.98 2.52 6.95
N GLN A 126 1.67 2.10 5.89
CA GLN A 126 2.31 3.01 4.93
C GLN A 126 1.49 3.11 3.63
N PRO A 127 1.25 4.32 3.12
CA PRO A 127 0.59 4.50 1.82
C PRO A 127 1.51 4.03 0.70
N VAL A 128 0.99 3.21 -0.21
CA VAL A 128 1.74 2.65 -1.35
C VAL A 128 1.18 3.07 -2.71
N GLY A 129 0.22 3.98 -2.70
CA GLY A 129 -0.43 4.45 -3.90
C GLY A 129 -1.22 5.72 -3.68
N PRO A 130 -1.69 6.32 -4.78
CA PRO A 130 -2.47 7.55 -4.76
C PRO A 130 -3.81 7.36 -4.05
N PRO A 131 -4.37 8.42 -3.42
CA PRO A 131 -5.73 8.39 -2.91
C PRO A 131 -6.75 8.28 -4.05
N THR A 132 -7.83 7.57 -3.78
CA THR A 132 -8.99 7.43 -4.65
C THR A 132 -10.25 7.88 -3.91
N GLU A 133 -11.00 8.79 -4.51
CA GLU A 133 -12.33 9.18 -4.06
C GLU A 133 -13.40 8.39 -4.82
N LEU A 134 -14.36 7.80 -4.10
CA LEU A 134 -15.51 7.12 -4.65
C LEU A 134 -16.76 7.94 -4.32
N TYR A 135 -17.49 8.35 -5.35
CA TYR A 135 -18.69 9.16 -5.20
C TYR A 135 -19.91 8.25 -5.02
N LEU A 136 -20.20 7.87 -3.77
CA LEU A 136 -21.32 6.99 -3.43
C LEU A 136 -22.66 7.68 -3.68
N VAL A 137 -22.73 8.98 -3.37
CA VAL A 137 -23.84 9.86 -3.75
C VAL A 137 -23.22 11.14 -4.33
N GLY A 138 -23.27 11.25 -5.66
CA GLY A 138 -22.78 12.42 -6.39
C GLY A 138 -23.83 13.52 -6.56
N PRO A 139 -23.48 14.66 -7.19
CA PRO A 139 -24.35 15.83 -7.33
C PRO A 139 -25.61 15.56 -8.17
N GLU A 140 -25.53 14.60 -9.08
CA GLU A 140 -26.64 14.12 -9.92
C GLU A 140 -27.77 13.48 -9.08
N ALA A 141 -27.43 12.91 -7.91
CA ALA A 141 -28.34 12.16 -7.06
C ALA A 141 -28.69 12.85 -5.73
N ALA A 142 -27.89 13.83 -5.31
CA ALA A 142 -28.09 14.58 -4.07
C ALA A 142 -29.16 15.67 -4.24
N VAL A 143 -30.01 15.86 -3.22
CA VAL A 143 -31.01 16.94 -3.19
C VAL A 143 -30.39 18.22 -2.63
N THR A 144 -29.54 18.07 -1.62
CA THR A 144 -28.79 19.15 -0.98
C THR A 144 -27.31 18.79 -0.91
N PRO A 145 -26.39 19.77 -0.76
CA PRO A 145 -24.97 19.48 -0.56
C PRO A 145 -24.67 18.61 0.67
N GLY A 146 -25.59 18.56 1.65
CA GLY A 146 -25.48 17.70 2.83
C GLY A 146 -25.70 16.21 2.55
N ASP A 147 -26.33 15.87 1.42
CA ASP A 147 -26.64 14.49 1.04
C ASP A 147 -25.50 13.81 0.27
N LEU A 148 -24.46 14.56 -0.10
CA LEU A 148 -23.29 14.05 -0.79
C LEU A 148 -22.55 13.05 0.12
N VAL A 149 -22.12 11.94 -0.48
CA VAL A 149 -21.37 10.89 0.22
C VAL A 149 -20.16 10.51 -0.62
N THR A 150 -18.98 10.77 -0.08
CA THR A 150 -17.70 10.44 -0.72
C THR A 150 -16.90 9.52 0.19
N GLU A 151 -16.49 8.36 -0.32
CA GLU A 151 -15.53 7.50 0.37
C GLU A 151 -14.12 7.77 -0.15
N ILE A 152 -13.20 8.11 0.73
CA ILE A 152 -11.78 8.28 0.40
C ILE A 152 -11.07 6.98 0.74
N ARG A 153 -10.28 6.45 -0.20
CA ARG A 153 -9.43 5.26 -0.03
C ARG A 153 -7.98 5.61 -0.30
N ILE A 154 -7.07 5.10 0.52
CA ILE A 154 -5.63 5.12 0.27
C ILE A 154 -5.13 3.68 0.25
N PRO A 155 -4.50 3.21 -0.83
CA PRO A 155 -3.79 1.93 -0.84
C PRO A 155 -2.70 1.93 0.23
N VAL A 156 -2.73 0.94 1.11
CA VAL A 156 -1.78 0.81 2.22
C VAL A 156 -1.18 -0.57 2.29
N VAL A 157 0.05 -0.64 2.80
CA VAL A 157 0.65 -1.87 3.33
C VAL A 157 0.82 -1.67 4.82
N ALA A 158 0.69 -2.74 5.61
CA ALA A 158 1.01 -2.60 7.02
C ALA A 158 2.53 -2.42 7.17
N GLU A 159 2.92 -1.39 7.90
CA GLU A 159 4.27 -1.13 8.43
C GLU A 159 4.66 -2.15 9.52
N GLU A 160 3.94 -3.25 9.64
CA GLU A 160 4.26 -4.36 10.54
C GLU A 160 5.66 -4.95 10.29
N LEU A 161 6.25 -4.69 9.13
CA LEU A 161 7.60 -5.12 8.76
C LEU A 161 8.60 -3.97 8.72
N ALA A 162 8.31 -2.81 9.32
CA ALA A 162 9.27 -1.74 9.50
C ALA A 162 9.14 -1.08 10.88
N VAL A 163 10.25 -0.85 11.57
CA VAL A 163 10.29 -0.13 12.85
C VAL A 163 11.45 0.85 12.87
N ARG A 164 11.26 1.98 13.57
CA ARG A 164 12.29 3.02 13.76
C ARG A 164 12.61 3.14 15.23
N VAL A 165 13.90 3.20 15.56
CA VAL A 165 14.40 3.33 16.94
C VAL A 165 15.48 4.41 17.04
N THR A 166 15.66 4.96 18.23
CA THR A 166 16.67 5.99 18.55
C THR A 166 18.00 5.41 18.99
N ASP A 167 18.08 4.10 19.24
CA ASP A 167 19.32 3.44 19.65
C ASP A 167 20.39 3.44 18.54
N SER A 168 21.62 3.18 18.97
CA SER A 168 22.76 3.06 18.05
C SER A 168 22.54 1.96 17.01
N PHE A 169 23.19 2.14 15.85
CA PHE A 169 23.14 1.17 14.76
C PHE A 169 23.56 -0.23 15.21
N ASP A 170 24.69 -0.35 15.91
CA ASP A 170 25.24 -1.63 16.34
C ASP A 170 24.35 -2.33 17.37
N ASP A 171 23.80 -1.59 18.34
CA ASP A 171 22.86 -2.15 19.32
C ASP A 171 21.57 -2.62 18.64
N THR A 172 21.12 -1.87 17.64
CA THR A 172 19.92 -2.22 16.87
C THR A 172 20.14 -3.45 16.00
N VAL A 173 21.31 -3.62 15.39
CA VAL A 173 21.68 -4.86 14.68
C VAL A 173 21.67 -6.05 15.64
N ALA A 174 22.29 -5.92 16.82
CA ALA A 174 22.33 -6.99 17.82
C ALA A 174 20.92 -7.37 18.31
N ARG A 175 20.07 -6.38 18.61
CA ARG A 175 18.68 -6.62 19.02
C ARG A 175 17.83 -7.22 17.91
N THR A 176 18.02 -6.79 16.66
CA THR A 176 17.33 -7.37 15.51
C THR A 176 17.62 -8.86 15.41
N ARG A 177 18.88 -9.27 15.56
CA ARG A 177 19.28 -10.68 15.57
C ARG A 177 18.62 -11.47 16.69
N GLN A 178 18.59 -10.89 17.90
CA GLN A 178 17.96 -11.54 19.05
C GLN A 178 16.45 -11.70 18.85
N ALA A 179 15.76 -10.64 18.44
CA ALA A 179 14.32 -10.66 18.21
C ALA A 179 13.92 -11.66 17.11
N LEU A 180 14.71 -11.77 16.03
CA LEU A 180 14.53 -12.79 15.01
C LEU A 180 14.67 -14.20 15.60
N SER A 181 15.70 -14.45 16.41
CA SER A 181 15.93 -15.72 17.09
C SER A 181 14.77 -16.10 18.02
N ASP A 182 14.30 -15.15 18.83
CA ASP A 182 13.19 -15.37 19.77
C ASP A 182 11.87 -15.71 19.07
N ASN A 183 11.74 -15.32 17.80
CA ASN A 183 10.58 -15.62 16.94
C ASN A 183 10.85 -16.77 15.95
N GLY A 184 11.88 -17.59 16.20
CA GLY A 184 12.14 -18.82 15.49
C GLY A 184 12.86 -18.67 14.15
N PHE A 185 13.47 -17.53 13.89
CA PHE A 185 14.35 -17.33 12.73
C PHE A 185 15.81 -17.53 13.09
N THR A 186 16.54 -18.20 12.21
CA THR A 186 18.00 -18.26 12.22
C THR A 186 18.53 -17.27 11.18
N VAL A 187 19.43 -16.38 11.59
CA VAL A 187 20.16 -15.51 10.65
C VAL A 187 21.23 -16.34 9.94
N LEU A 188 21.04 -16.56 8.64
CA LEU A 188 21.93 -17.33 7.77
C LEU A 188 23.05 -16.49 7.19
N THR A 189 22.76 -15.21 6.90
CA THR A 189 23.71 -14.29 6.27
C THR A 189 23.67 -12.92 6.96
N ASP A 190 24.83 -12.26 6.99
CA ASP A 190 25.03 -10.86 7.37
C ASP A 190 25.87 -10.23 6.27
N ILE A 191 25.28 -9.29 5.55
CA ILE A 191 25.98 -8.57 4.49
C ILE A 191 26.15 -7.13 4.95
N ASP A 192 27.40 -6.70 5.01
CA ASP A 192 27.77 -5.30 5.22
C ASP A 192 27.59 -4.54 3.89
N MET A 193 26.44 -3.91 3.71
CA MET A 193 26.11 -3.21 2.47
C MET A 193 26.94 -1.92 2.32
N GLN A 194 27.30 -1.28 3.43
CA GLN A 194 28.19 -0.12 3.41
C GLN A 194 29.55 -0.53 2.84
N ALA A 195 30.18 -1.57 3.39
CA ALA A 195 31.47 -2.05 2.90
C ALA A 195 31.40 -2.56 1.45
N ALA A 196 30.31 -3.23 1.08
CA ALA A 196 30.13 -3.77 -0.27
C ALA A 196 29.97 -2.67 -1.34
N LEU A 197 29.22 -1.60 -1.04
CA LEU A 197 28.95 -0.52 -1.99
C LEU A 197 30.09 0.51 -2.05
N SER A 198 30.70 0.85 -0.90
CA SER A 198 31.85 1.77 -0.88
C SER A 198 33.09 1.21 -1.57
N ALA A 199 33.17 -0.11 -1.77
CA ALA A 199 34.24 -0.73 -2.56
C ALA A 199 34.16 -0.40 -4.06
N GLU A 200 32.96 -0.09 -4.58
CA GLU A 200 32.73 0.15 -6.02
C GLU A 200 32.50 1.62 -6.36
N SER A 201 31.96 2.39 -5.42
CA SER A 201 31.64 3.81 -5.55
C SER A 201 32.31 4.57 -4.41
N GLY A 202 33.22 5.50 -4.70
CA GLY A 202 33.95 6.29 -3.68
C GLY A 202 33.09 7.28 -2.88
N GLU A 203 31.81 6.97 -2.69
CA GLU A 203 30.81 7.74 -1.94
C GLU A 203 30.68 7.18 -0.51
N GLU A 204 30.56 8.09 0.46
CA GLU A 204 30.35 7.75 1.86
C GLU A 204 28.89 7.28 2.05
N THR A 205 28.70 5.98 2.22
CA THR A 205 27.36 5.38 2.43
C THR A 205 27.08 5.29 3.92
N GLU A 206 25.86 5.60 4.36
CA GLU A 206 25.46 5.40 5.77
C GLU A 206 25.53 3.91 6.16
N PRO A 207 25.76 3.58 7.46
CA PRO A 207 25.78 2.19 7.92
C PRO A 207 24.52 1.40 7.53
N PHE A 208 24.72 0.25 6.89
CA PHE A 208 23.62 -0.61 6.44
C PHE A 208 24.02 -2.10 6.49
N ARG A 209 23.27 -2.90 7.26
CA ARG A 209 23.33 -4.37 7.27
C ARG A 209 22.12 -4.96 6.55
N LEU A 210 22.37 -5.99 5.75
CA LEU A 210 21.32 -6.84 5.17
C LEU A 210 21.44 -8.25 5.75
N LEU A 211 20.46 -8.64 6.56
CA LEU A 211 20.37 -9.93 7.21
C LEU A 211 19.48 -10.88 6.40
N GLY A 212 19.96 -12.09 6.12
CA GLY A 212 19.11 -13.17 5.59
C GLY A 212 18.62 -14.06 6.72
N ALA A 213 17.33 -13.99 7.05
CA ALA A 213 16.72 -14.73 8.14
C ALA A 213 15.81 -15.85 7.63
N CYS A 214 15.93 -17.06 8.18
CA CYS A 214 15.14 -18.22 7.77
C CYS A 214 14.49 -18.88 8.97
N ASN A 215 13.19 -19.18 8.88
CA ASN A 215 12.50 -20.01 9.87
C ASN A 215 12.55 -21.48 9.42
N PRO A 216 13.29 -22.38 10.11
CA PRO A 216 13.52 -23.74 9.63
C PRO A 216 12.24 -24.56 9.46
N GLN A 217 11.25 -24.38 10.34
CA GLN A 217 9.99 -25.12 10.28
C GLN A 217 9.17 -24.71 9.04
N LEU A 218 9.12 -23.41 8.75
CA LEU A 218 8.45 -22.92 7.55
C LEU A 218 9.24 -23.29 6.28
N ALA A 219 10.57 -23.24 6.33
CA ALA A 219 11.42 -23.64 5.21
C ALA A 219 11.22 -25.10 4.80
N HIS A 220 11.09 -26.02 5.76
CA HIS A 220 10.75 -27.42 5.47
C HIS A 220 9.40 -27.55 4.75
N ARG A 221 8.40 -26.73 5.11
CA ARG A 221 7.09 -26.74 4.45
C ARG A 221 7.16 -26.20 3.01
N VAL A 222 7.96 -25.16 2.76
CA VAL A 222 8.21 -24.65 1.40
C VAL A 222 8.89 -25.72 0.54
N LEU A 223 9.94 -26.36 1.05
CA LEU A 223 10.66 -27.41 0.31
C LEU A 223 9.83 -28.66 0.04
N ALA A 224 8.84 -28.95 0.88
CA ALA A 224 7.88 -30.03 0.66
C ALA A 224 6.91 -29.74 -0.51
N ILE A 225 6.63 -28.47 -0.81
CA ILE A 225 5.89 -28.06 -2.02
C ILE A 225 6.77 -28.26 -3.25
N GLY A 226 8.02 -27.81 -3.18
CA GLY A 226 8.98 -28.03 -4.25
C GLY A 226 10.38 -27.56 -3.91
N SER A 227 11.39 -28.38 -4.19
CA SER A 227 12.80 -28.05 -3.95
C SER A 227 13.29 -26.83 -4.74
N HIS A 228 12.67 -26.55 -5.90
CA HIS A 228 12.97 -25.36 -6.71
C HIS A 228 12.61 -24.03 -6.03
N LEU A 229 11.81 -24.07 -4.95
CA LEU A 229 11.42 -22.90 -4.16
C LEU A 229 12.49 -22.48 -3.13
N GLY A 230 13.65 -23.15 -3.11
CA GLY A 230 14.80 -22.83 -2.26
C GLY A 230 15.21 -21.34 -2.21
N PRO A 231 15.14 -20.57 -3.32
CA PRO A 231 15.45 -19.13 -3.29
C PRO A 231 14.50 -18.29 -2.42
N LEU A 232 13.33 -18.80 -2.03
CA LEU A 232 12.33 -18.09 -1.22
C LEU A 232 12.48 -18.35 0.30
N LEU A 233 13.47 -19.13 0.71
CA LEU A 233 13.58 -19.59 2.10
C LEU A 233 14.11 -18.54 3.08
N ALA A 234 14.79 -17.51 2.58
CA ALA A 234 15.33 -16.43 3.40
C ALA A 234 14.50 -15.16 3.22
N CYS A 235 14.03 -14.61 4.34
CA CYS A 235 13.48 -13.26 4.42
C CYS A 235 14.64 -12.28 4.61
N HIS A 236 14.72 -11.26 3.75
CA HIS A 236 15.70 -10.20 3.89
C HIS A 236 15.21 -9.18 4.92
N VAL A 237 16.07 -8.85 5.89
CA VAL A 237 15.84 -7.81 6.90
C VAL A 237 16.99 -6.80 6.81
N GLY A 238 16.68 -5.57 6.44
CA GLY A 238 17.60 -4.45 6.43
C GLY A 238 17.65 -3.75 7.78
N VAL A 239 18.84 -3.35 8.22
CA VAL A 239 19.05 -2.45 9.36
C VAL A 239 19.93 -1.32 8.86
N ARG A 240 19.41 -0.09 8.82
CA ARG A 240 20.11 1.07 8.25
C ARG A 240 20.05 2.27 9.18
N ALA A 241 21.15 3.01 9.27
CA ALA A 241 21.14 4.34 9.89
C ALA A 241 20.41 5.33 8.96
N GLU A 242 19.65 6.26 9.53
CA GLU A 242 19.01 7.36 8.82
C GLU A 242 18.82 8.55 9.76
N GLY A 243 19.54 9.65 9.52
CA GLY A 243 19.22 10.95 10.15
C GLY A 243 19.20 10.97 11.68
N GLY A 244 20.01 10.15 12.35
CA GLY A 244 20.06 10.03 13.81
C GLY A 244 19.15 8.96 14.42
N HIS A 245 18.46 8.18 13.58
CA HIS A 245 17.68 7.00 13.95
C HIS A 245 18.23 5.75 13.25
N THR A 246 17.82 4.58 13.73
CA THR A 246 18.04 3.31 13.03
C THR A 246 16.71 2.73 12.58
N VAL A 247 16.61 2.37 11.30
CA VAL A 247 15.42 1.77 10.69
C VAL A 247 15.66 0.28 10.46
N ILE A 248 14.72 -0.55 10.87
CA ILE A 248 14.71 -2.00 10.63
C ILE A 248 13.55 -2.29 9.69
N GLU A 249 13.79 -2.93 8.55
CA GLU A 249 12.77 -3.21 7.53
C GLU A 249 12.91 -4.65 7.00
N ALA A 250 11.82 -5.41 6.94
CA ALA A 250 11.81 -6.76 6.40
C ALA A 250 11.00 -6.83 5.10
N ILE A 251 11.46 -7.62 4.13
CA ILE A 251 10.69 -7.91 2.92
C ILE A 251 9.43 -8.72 3.28
N ASP A 252 8.28 -8.35 2.71
CA ASP A 252 7.03 -9.09 2.92
C ASP A 252 7.07 -10.44 2.19
N PRO A 253 7.03 -11.58 2.90
CA PRO A 253 7.03 -12.91 2.27
C PRO A 253 5.80 -13.16 1.37
N GLU A 254 4.68 -12.48 1.60
CA GLU A 254 3.49 -12.58 0.74
C GLU A 254 3.76 -12.00 -0.65
N LEU A 255 4.55 -10.93 -0.75
CA LEU A 255 4.92 -10.33 -2.04
C LEU A 255 5.84 -11.25 -2.86
N LEU A 256 6.72 -12.01 -2.20
CA LEU A 256 7.63 -12.94 -2.86
C LEU A 256 6.92 -14.18 -3.42
N THR A 257 5.81 -14.58 -2.78
CA THR A 257 5.10 -15.82 -3.11
C THR A 257 3.94 -15.61 -4.09
N GLY A 258 3.38 -14.40 -4.17
CA GLY A 258 2.27 -14.07 -5.07
C GLY A 258 2.57 -14.25 -6.57
N ALA A 259 3.84 -14.18 -6.98
CA ALA A 259 4.27 -14.35 -8.37
C ALA A 259 4.51 -15.83 -8.78
N GLN A 260 4.39 -16.77 -7.86
CA GLN A 260 4.70 -18.19 -8.11
C GLN A 260 3.48 -18.97 -8.61
N GLN A 261 3.71 -20.02 -9.42
CA GLN A 261 2.63 -20.93 -9.85
C GLN A 261 1.98 -21.65 -8.65
N SER A 262 2.75 -21.92 -7.58
CA SER A 262 2.29 -22.50 -6.32
C SER A 262 1.79 -21.47 -5.30
N ALA A 263 1.43 -20.24 -5.73
CA ALA A 263 1.02 -19.16 -4.82
C ALA A 263 -0.04 -19.61 -3.79
N ARG A 264 -1.04 -20.40 -4.20
CA ARG A 264 -2.10 -20.89 -3.30
C ARG A 264 -1.58 -21.74 -2.14
N GLU A 265 -0.53 -22.54 -2.35
CA GLU A 265 0.06 -23.42 -1.33
C GLU A 265 1.08 -22.68 -0.46
N LEU A 266 1.75 -21.69 -1.04
CA LEU A 266 2.75 -20.85 -0.37
C LEU A 266 2.11 -19.79 0.54
N GLU A 267 0.97 -19.25 0.13
CA GLU A 267 0.27 -18.16 0.79
C GLU A 267 0.05 -18.38 2.32
N PRO A 268 -0.41 -19.56 2.80
CA PRO A 268 -0.51 -19.80 4.24
C PRO A 268 0.83 -19.83 4.97
N ILE A 269 1.92 -20.23 4.30
CA ILE A 269 3.27 -20.27 4.87
C ILE A 269 3.84 -18.84 4.93
N ALA A 270 3.65 -18.08 3.86
CA ALA A 270 4.05 -16.67 3.78
C ALA A 270 3.39 -15.84 4.88
N ARG A 271 2.07 -16.01 5.11
CA ARG A 271 1.36 -15.35 6.23
C ARG A 271 1.95 -15.66 7.60
N LEU A 272 2.37 -16.91 7.84
CA LEU A 272 3.00 -17.29 9.11
C LEU A 272 4.38 -16.65 9.27
N ALA A 273 5.18 -16.65 8.20
CA ALA A 273 6.49 -15.99 8.19
C ALA A 273 6.33 -14.48 8.44
N ARG A 274 5.39 -13.84 7.75
CA ARG A 274 5.06 -12.42 7.90
C ARG A 274 4.67 -12.08 9.34
N GLY A 275 3.77 -12.85 9.95
CA GLY A 275 3.37 -12.63 11.35
C GLY A 275 4.50 -12.79 12.36
N ALA A 276 5.39 -13.77 12.14
CA ALA A 276 6.55 -13.97 13.00
C ALA A 276 7.61 -12.86 12.86
N LEU A 277 7.86 -12.38 11.64
CA LEU A 277 8.71 -11.22 11.39
C LEU A 277 8.14 -9.96 12.04
N ALA A 278 6.83 -9.72 11.89
CA ALA A 278 6.17 -8.58 12.50
C ALA A 278 6.29 -8.59 14.03
N THR A 279 6.09 -9.77 14.63
CA THR A 279 6.26 -9.94 16.09
C THR A 279 7.70 -9.66 16.52
N ALA A 280 8.68 -10.10 15.74
CA ALA A 280 10.10 -9.83 16.01
C ALA A 280 10.40 -8.32 15.95
N LEU A 281 9.98 -7.63 14.90
CA LEU A 281 10.26 -6.20 14.73
C LEU A 281 9.55 -5.36 15.81
N HIS A 282 8.29 -5.66 16.13
CA HIS A 282 7.57 -4.91 17.17
C HIS A 282 8.17 -5.10 18.57
N ALA A 283 8.80 -6.23 18.87
CA ALA A 283 9.51 -6.44 20.13
C ALA A 283 10.73 -5.51 20.31
N ILE A 284 11.32 -5.03 19.21
CA ILE A 284 12.44 -4.08 19.20
C ILE A 284 11.93 -2.68 19.57
N GLU A 285 10.80 -2.26 19.00
CA GLU A 285 10.15 -0.96 19.25
C GLU A 285 9.75 -0.78 20.73
N HIS A 286 9.14 -1.80 21.35
CA HIS A 286 8.72 -1.74 22.77
C HIS A 286 9.89 -1.74 23.76
N HIS A 287 11.06 -2.28 23.39
CA HIS A 287 12.24 -2.19 24.26
C HIS A 287 12.87 -0.80 24.23
N ALA A 288 12.82 -0.09 23.10
CA ALA A 288 13.35 1.27 22.99
C ALA A 288 12.55 2.24 23.89
N THR A 289 11.23 2.12 23.93
CA THR A 289 10.36 2.99 24.75
C THR A 289 10.44 2.72 26.25
N ALA A 290 10.80 1.50 26.67
CA ALA A 290 10.96 1.13 28.08
C ALA A 290 12.30 1.61 28.69
N ALA A 291 13.32 1.88 27.87
CA ALA A 291 14.63 2.34 28.33
C ALA A 291 14.70 3.86 28.59
N GLU A 292 13.70 4.62 28.14
CA GLU A 292 13.58 6.08 28.33
C GLU A 292 12.75 6.49 29.57
N GLN A 293 12.24 5.52 30.36
CA GLN A 293 11.51 5.73 31.62
C GLN A 293 12.36 5.35 32.84
#